data_AF-A0A9P1I898-F1
#
_entry.id   AF-A0A9P1I898-F1
#
_cell.length_a   1.000
_cell.length_b   1.000
_cell.length_c   1.000
_cell.angle_alpha   90.00
_cell.angle_beta   90.00
_cell.angle_gamma   90.00
#
_symmetry.space_group_name_H-M   'P 1'
#
loop_
_entity.id
_entity.type
_entity.pdbx_description
1 polymer ?
#
loop_
_entity_poly.entity_id
_entity_poly.type
_entity_poly.pdbx_seq_one_letter_code
_entity_poly.pdbx_strand_id
1 'polypeptide(L)'
;MSGSRHDCIWHYDGRQLLTGNVDGSICVYNIRKTSEYVQRNTPHGVGPCRPIHYIEWKHIGEQDQVIVFSGGMPTDDGLPVPALTILRGGKSATVLEMDHPIIAFQTLPQLAYNSCPQQPHSVAVLLKNDFMVLDLQQQGHPMIESPHAMNIHESPVTCIQYYSDCPLDLIGALTLVGTKQRKKDYSQRSTNLD
;
A
#
# COMPACT_ATOMS: atom_id res chain seq x y z
N MET A 1 -7.90 -18.67 24.11
CA MET A 1 -8.39 -18.88 22.73
C MET A 1 -7.45 -18.11 21.80
N SER A 2 -6.45 -18.78 21.20
CA SER A 2 -5.60 -18.12 20.20
C SER A 2 -6.38 -18.03 18.89
N GLY A 3 -6.80 -16.84 18.50
CA GLY A 3 -7.33 -16.61 17.16
C GLY A 3 -6.35 -17.12 16.11
N SER A 4 -6.86 -17.80 15.09
CA SER A 4 -6.08 -18.23 13.94
C SER A 4 -5.39 -17.01 13.32
N ARG A 5 -4.08 -17.11 13.14
CA ARG A 5 -3.23 -16.07 12.54
C ARG A 5 -3.13 -16.35 11.05
N HIS A 6 -3.31 -15.32 10.24
CA HIS A 6 -3.18 -15.45 8.79
C HIS A 6 -1.79 -15.05 8.30
N ASP A 7 -1.22 -14.01 8.89
CA ASP A 7 0.09 -13.50 8.49
C ASP A 7 0.84 -12.87 9.67
N CYS A 8 2.17 -12.81 9.59
CA CYS A 8 3.02 -12.17 10.60
C CYS A 8 4.29 -11.57 10.03
N ILE A 9 4.77 -10.51 10.68
CA ILE A 9 5.97 -9.79 10.27
C ILE A 9 6.82 -9.40 11.48
N TRP A 10 8.14 -9.58 11.34
CA TRP A 10 9.11 -9.24 12.38
C TRP A 10 9.37 -7.74 12.43
N HIS A 11 9.51 -7.21 13.65
CA HIS A 11 10.15 -5.93 13.86
C HIS A 11 11.64 -6.02 13.46
N TYR A 12 12.22 -4.92 12.98
CA TYR A 12 13.61 -4.90 12.48
C TYR A 12 14.66 -5.24 13.54
N ASP A 13 14.35 -5.04 14.83
CA ASP A 13 15.23 -5.38 15.95
C ASP A 13 15.10 -6.85 16.41
N GLY A 14 14.17 -7.62 15.84
CA GLY A 14 13.90 -9.02 16.17
C GLY A 14 13.29 -9.28 17.56
N ARG A 15 12.89 -8.24 18.30
CA ARG A 15 12.34 -8.38 19.67
C ARG A 15 10.83 -8.48 19.71
N GLN A 16 10.17 -8.03 18.65
CA GLN A 16 8.71 -7.99 18.53
C GLN A 16 8.24 -8.61 17.21
N LEU A 17 7.02 -9.13 17.22
CA LEU A 17 6.32 -9.67 16.06
C LEU A 17 4.93 -9.06 15.98
N LEU A 18 4.55 -8.59 14.79
CA LEU A 18 3.19 -8.13 14.49
C LEU A 18 2.44 -9.24 13.74
N THR A 19 1.18 -9.46 14.08
CA THR A 19 0.34 -10.48 13.43
C THR A 19 -0.97 -9.87 12.93
N GLY A 20 -1.38 -10.25 11.72
CA GLY A 20 -2.75 -10.06 11.21
C GLY A 20 -3.61 -11.29 11.51
N ASN A 21 -4.78 -11.08 12.10
CA ASN A 21 -5.63 -12.17 12.59
C ASN A 21 -6.93 -12.33 11.75
N VAL A 22 -7.57 -13.50 11.89
CA VAL A 22 -8.87 -13.83 11.25
C VAL A 22 -9.98 -12.86 11.63
N ASP A 23 -9.96 -12.32 12.85
CA ASP A 23 -10.98 -11.42 13.37
C ASP A 23 -10.77 -9.96 12.96
N GLY A 24 -9.86 -9.69 12.03
CA GLY A 24 -9.51 -8.35 11.57
C GLY A 24 -8.68 -7.51 12.54
N SER A 25 -8.19 -8.11 13.64
CA SER A 25 -7.30 -7.43 14.59
C SER A 25 -5.83 -7.58 14.20
N ILE A 26 -5.04 -6.59 14.60
CA ILE A 26 -3.57 -6.65 14.62
C ILE A 26 -3.07 -6.77 16.06
N CYS A 27 -2.09 -7.65 16.29
CA CYS A 27 -1.50 -7.87 17.61
C CYS A 27 0.03 -7.80 17.56
N VAL A 28 0.63 -7.13 18.55
CA VAL A 28 2.08 -7.08 18.75
C VAL A 28 2.46 -7.99 19.90
N TYR A 29 3.39 -8.90 19.68
CA TYR A 29 3.94 -9.81 20.69
C TYR A 29 5.40 -9.50 20.97
N ASN A 30 5.83 -9.70 22.21
CA ASN A 30 7.24 -9.64 22.59
C ASN A 30 7.83 -11.05 22.68
N ILE A 31 9.01 -11.27 22.11
CA ILE A 31 9.62 -12.60 22.09
C ILE A 31 9.98 -13.14 23.49
N ARG A 32 10.17 -12.25 24.48
CA ARG A 32 10.43 -12.64 25.88
C ARG A 32 9.18 -13.01 26.66
N LYS A 33 8.01 -12.58 26.19
CA LYS A 33 6.70 -12.83 26.82
C LYS A 33 5.69 -13.19 25.73
N THR A 34 5.75 -14.43 25.27
CA THR A 34 4.94 -14.92 24.15
C THR A 34 3.53 -15.38 24.53
N SER A 35 3.24 -15.47 25.83
CA SER A 35 1.94 -15.90 26.35
C SER A 35 0.83 -14.86 26.16
N GLU A 36 1.18 -13.58 26.00
CA GLU A 36 0.25 -12.48 25.86
C GLU A 36 0.74 -11.48 24.82
N TYR A 37 -0.19 -10.79 24.15
CA TYR A 37 0.15 -9.67 23.28
C TYR A 37 0.40 -8.42 24.14
N VAL A 38 1.34 -7.58 23.72
CA VAL A 38 1.63 -6.28 24.34
C VAL A 38 0.63 -5.22 23.89
N GLN A 39 0.18 -5.32 22.64
CA GLN A 39 -0.79 -4.42 22.05
C GLN A 39 -1.73 -5.19 21.13
N ARG A 40 -3.01 -4.84 21.16
CA ARG A 40 -4.02 -5.31 20.21
C ARG A 40 -4.84 -4.12 19.74
N ASN A 41 -5.07 -4.05 18.44
CA ASN A 41 -5.89 -3.02 17.82
C ASN A 41 -6.79 -3.68 16.77
N THR A 42 -8.02 -3.19 16.63
CA THR A 42 -8.91 -3.54 15.52
C THR A 42 -9.12 -2.26 14.70
N PRO A 43 -8.29 -2.03 13.66
CA PRO A 43 -8.21 -0.72 13.00
C PRO A 43 -9.54 -0.22 12.43
N HIS A 44 -10.45 -1.13 12.08
CA HIS A 44 -11.74 -0.82 11.48
C HIS A 44 -12.94 -0.91 12.45
N GLY A 45 -12.69 -1.03 13.76
CA GLY A 45 -13.73 -0.95 14.79
C GLY A 45 -14.03 -2.27 15.50
N VAL A 46 -15.12 -2.29 16.28
CA VAL A 46 -15.40 -3.34 17.29
C VAL A 46 -16.30 -4.47 16.75
N GLY A 47 -16.87 -4.30 15.56
CA GLY A 47 -17.74 -5.28 14.90
C GLY A 47 -16.99 -6.47 14.32
N PRO A 48 -17.71 -7.49 13.80
CA PRO A 48 -17.08 -8.62 13.11
C PRO A 48 -16.32 -8.09 11.90
N CYS A 49 -15.00 -8.22 11.89
CA CYS A 49 -14.16 -7.81 10.77
C CYS A 49 -13.70 -9.05 9.98
N ARG A 50 -13.45 -8.83 8.69
CA ARG A 50 -12.87 -9.85 7.80
C ARG A 50 -11.39 -10.07 8.15
N PRO A 51 -10.81 -11.23 7.78
CA PRO A 51 -9.39 -11.50 8.02
C PRO A 51 -8.43 -10.45 7.46
N ILE A 52 -7.29 -10.26 8.12
CA ILE A 52 -6.14 -9.56 7.56
C ILE A 52 -5.24 -10.60 6.88
N HIS A 53 -5.11 -10.50 5.56
CA HIS A 53 -4.44 -11.53 4.74
C HIS A 53 -2.95 -11.30 4.55
N TYR A 54 -2.54 -10.04 4.49
CA TYR A 54 -1.16 -9.63 4.27
C TYR A 54 -0.86 -8.42 5.15
N ILE A 55 0.30 -8.44 5.82
CA ILE A 55 0.72 -7.35 6.70
C ILE A 55 2.22 -7.05 6.57
N GLU A 56 2.54 -5.76 6.46
CA GLU A 56 3.91 -5.27 6.53
C GLU A 56 4.07 -4.24 7.64
N TRP A 57 5.23 -4.29 8.30
CA TRP A 57 5.60 -3.37 9.37
C TRP A 57 6.99 -2.81 9.09
N LYS A 58 7.07 -1.50 8.90
CA LYS A 58 8.30 -0.78 8.54
C LYS A 58 8.46 0.46 9.40
N HIS A 59 9.70 0.92 9.54
CA HIS A 59 10.03 2.07 10.38
C HIS A 59 10.64 3.21 9.56
N ILE A 60 10.14 4.41 9.80
CA ILE A 60 10.63 5.66 9.21
C ILE A 60 11.68 6.29 10.12
N GLY A 61 11.53 6.12 11.43
CA GLY A 61 12.52 6.45 12.46
C GLY A 61 12.32 5.57 13.70
N GLU A 62 13.00 5.88 14.80
CA GLU A 62 12.88 5.08 16.03
C GLU A 62 11.46 5.05 16.61
N GLN A 63 10.70 6.14 16.46
CA GLN A 63 9.33 6.28 16.98
C GLN A 63 8.27 6.49 15.90
N ASP A 64 8.67 6.56 14.63
CA ASP A 64 7.75 6.68 13.49
C ASP A 64 7.74 5.36 12.71
N GLN A 65 6.56 4.75 12.62
CA GLN A 65 6.34 3.47 12.00
C GLN A 65 5.14 3.53 11.07
N VAL A 66 5.18 2.68 10.04
CA VAL A 66 4.08 2.45 9.12
C VAL A 66 3.72 0.97 9.13
N ILE A 67 2.44 0.69 9.26
CA ILE A 67 1.87 -0.65 9.12
C ILE A 67 0.94 -0.60 7.90
N VAL A 68 1.18 -1.48 6.94
CA VAL A 68 0.36 -1.59 5.73
C VAL A 68 -0.26 -2.98 5.72
N PHE A 69 -1.56 -3.09 5.49
CA PHE A 69 -2.22 -4.38 5.42
C PHE A 69 -3.42 -4.38 4.48
N SER A 70 -3.79 -5.57 4.00
CA SER A 70 -5.00 -5.79 3.21
C SER A 70 -6.03 -6.61 4.00
N GLY A 71 -7.29 -6.20 3.92
CA GLY A 71 -8.39 -6.83 4.66
C GLY A 71 -8.71 -6.10 5.96
N GLY A 72 -9.25 -6.80 6.95
CA GLY A 72 -9.66 -6.18 8.22
C GLY A 72 -10.95 -5.35 8.14
N MET A 73 -11.55 -5.21 6.96
CA MET A 73 -12.77 -4.42 6.77
C MET A 73 -13.96 -5.02 7.54
N PRO A 74 -14.90 -4.18 8.03
CA PRO A 74 -16.10 -4.66 8.69
C PRO A 74 -16.88 -5.64 7.79
N THR A 75 -17.50 -6.61 8.44
CA THR A 75 -18.44 -7.53 7.79
C THR A 75 -19.79 -6.84 7.72
N ASP A 76 -19.90 -5.84 6.86
CA ASP A 76 -21.20 -5.28 6.48
C ASP A 76 -21.94 -6.30 5.60
N ASP A 77 -23.27 -6.20 5.49
CA ASP A 77 -24.12 -7.08 4.67
C ASP A 77 -23.83 -7.01 3.15
N GLY A 78 -22.80 -6.26 2.76
CA GLY A 78 -22.36 -6.06 1.38
C GLY A 78 -21.23 -6.99 0.92
N LEU A 79 -20.88 -6.84 -0.35
CA LEU A 79 -19.71 -7.51 -0.93
C LEU A 79 -18.42 -6.98 -0.29
N PRO A 80 -17.40 -7.84 -0.10
CA PRO A 80 -16.10 -7.38 0.36
C PRO A 80 -15.52 -6.35 -0.62
N VAL A 81 -15.28 -5.14 -0.13
CA VAL A 81 -14.54 -4.11 -0.86
C VAL A 81 -13.04 -4.39 -0.65
N PRO A 82 -12.25 -4.62 -1.72
CA PRO A 82 -10.82 -4.78 -1.58
C PRO A 82 -10.22 -3.44 -1.15
N ALA A 83 -9.49 -3.46 -0.03
CA ALA A 83 -8.94 -2.25 0.56
C ALA A 83 -7.52 -2.48 1.05
N LEU A 84 -6.70 -1.45 0.90
CA LEU A 84 -5.36 -1.33 1.49
C LEU A 84 -5.43 -0.31 2.62
N THR A 85 -5.05 -0.72 3.83
CA THR A 85 -5.03 0.16 5.00
C THR A 85 -3.60 0.51 5.38
N ILE A 86 -3.32 1.80 5.49
CA ILE A 86 -2.03 2.35 5.91
C ILE A 86 -2.21 3.02 7.27
N LEU A 87 -1.53 2.51 8.29
CA LEU A 87 -1.48 3.08 9.63
C LEU A 87 -0.13 3.75 9.85
N ARG A 88 -0.13 5.04 10.17
CA ARG A 88 1.09 5.81 10.48
C ARG A 88 1.08 6.34 11.91
N GLY A 89 2.18 6.10 12.63
CA GLY A 89 2.38 6.59 14.00
C GLY A 89 1.31 6.13 15.01
N GLY A 90 0.56 5.07 14.70
CA GLY A 90 -0.51 4.52 15.55
C GLY A 90 -1.72 5.44 15.76
N LYS A 91 -1.80 6.58 15.05
CA LYS A 91 -2.85 7.61 15.24
C LYS A 91 -3.59 7.98 13.96
N SER A 92 -2.94 7.87 12.81
CA SER A 92 -3.55 8.15 11.51
C SER A 92 -3.75 6.85 10.74
N ALA A 93 -4.99 6.57 10.37
CA ALA A 93 -5.35 5.46 9.50
C ALA A 93 -5.88 6.05 8.19
N THR A 94 -5.34 5.59 7.06
CA THR A 94 -5.88 5.86 5.73
C THR A 94 -6.28 4.53 5.11
N VAL A 95 -7.55 4.45 4.70
CA VAL A 95 -8.11 3.29 4.01
C VAL A 95 -8.27 3.67 2.55
N LEU A 96 -7.64 2.90 1.67
CA LEU A 96 -7.70 3.11 0.23
C LEU A 96 -8.50 1.95 -0.37
N GLU A 97 -9.67 2.29 -0.93
CA GLU A 97 -10.48 1.33 -1.68
C GLU A 97 -9.83 1.08 -3.05
N MET A 98 -9.77 -0.19 -3.45
CA MET A 98 -9.20 -0.62 -4.71
C MET A 98 -10.33 -1.01 -5.67
N ASP A 99 -10.14 -0.78 -6.97
CA ASP A 99 -11.12 -1.19 -7.99
C ASP A 99 -11.10 -2.70 -8.25
N HIS A 100 -9.99 -3.35 -7.89
CA HIS A 100 -9.74 -4.76 -8.14
C HIS A 100 -9.18 -5.46 -6.89
N PRO A 101 -9.40 -6.78 -6.73
CA PRO A 101 -8.82 -7.53 -5.63
C PRO A 101 -7.30 -7.43 -5.58
N ILE A 102 -6.76 -7.18 -4.38
CA ILE A 102 -5.32 -7.17 -4.12
C ILE A 102 -4.79 -8.60 -4.17
N ILE A 103 -3.79 -8.83 -5.02
CA ILE A 103 -3.04 -10.09 -5.08
C ILE A 103 -1.91 -10.05 -4.07
N ALA A 104 -1.11 -8.98 -4.09
CA ALA A 104 0.03 -8.76 -3.20
C ALA A 104 0.39 -7.28 -3.13
N PHE A 105 1.12 -6.87 -2.09
CA PHE A 105 1.76 -5.57 -2.04
C PHE A 105 3.14 -5.68 -1.37
N GLN A 106 4.01 -4.71 -1.64
CA GLN A 106 5.35 -4.63 -1.08
C GLN A 106 5.71 -3.17 -0.83
N THR A 107 6.09 -2.82 0.40
CA THR A 107 6.70 -1.52 0.70
C THR A 107 8.09 -1.46 0.09
N LEU A 108 8.41 -0.31 -0.52
CA LEU A 108 9.70 -0.01 -1.12
C LEU A 108 10.52 0.81 -0.11
N PRO A 109 11.53 0.19 0.52
CA PRO A 109 12.36 0.86 1.52
C PRO A 109 13.45 1.72 0.86
N GLN A 110 13.81 2.83 1.50
CA GLN A 110 14.99 3.58 1.12
C GLN A 110 16.29 2.85 1.54
N LEU A 111 16.25 2.10 2.65
CA LEU A 111 17.37 1.28 3.12
C LEU A 111 17.04 -0.20 3.00
N ALA A 112 17.87 -0.95 2.26
CA ALA A 112 17.65 -2.38 2.02
C ALA A 112 17.89 -3.29 3.25
N TYR A 113 18.43 -2.75 4.34
CA TYR A 113 18.78 -3.53 5.52
C TYR A 113 17.57 -3.73 6.44
N ASN A 114 17.21 -4.99 6.68
CA ASN A 114 16.11 -5.35 7.57
C ASN A 114 16.43 -5.17 9.06
N SER A 115 17.66 -4.85 9.43
CA SER A 115 18.13 -4.70 10.82
C SER A 115 18.11 -3.25 11.31
N CYS A 116 17.58 -2.30 10.53
CA CYS A 116 17.47 -0.90 10.90
C CYS A 116 16.14 -0.30 10.38
N PRO A 117 15.77 0.92 10.82
CA PRO A 117 14.62 1.62 10.26
C PRO A 117 14.75 1.80 8.75
N GLN A 118 13.83 1.22 7.97
CA GLN A 118 13.97 1.07 6.52
C GLN A 118 13.58 2.31 5.71
N GLN A 119 12.92 3.29 6.33
CA GLN A 119 12.45 4.51 5.68
C GLN A 119 11.67 4.24 4.39
N PRO A 120 10.54 3.49 4.47
CA PRO A 120 9.73 3.20 3.29
C PRO A 120 9.20 4.48 2.67
N HIS A 121 9.42 4.63 1.36
CA HIS A 121 9.00 5.82 0.61
C HIS A 121 7.71 5.58 -0.18
N SER A 122 7.43 4.34 -0.58
CA SER A 122 6.24 3.98 -1.33
C SER A 122 5.79 2.55 -1.07
N VAL A 123 4.61 2.17 -1.54
CA VAL A 123 4.13 0.80 -1.58
C VAL A 123 3.71 0.44 -2.99
N ALA A 124 4.24 -0.65 -3.54
CA ALA A 124 3.81 -1.24 -4.79
C ALA A 124 2.66 -2.21 -4.51
N VAL A 125 1.57 -2.13 -5.26
CA VAL A 125 0.35 -2.92 -5.07
C VAL A 125 0.02 -3.59 -6.39
N LEU A 126 -0.02 -4.93 -6.36
CA LEU A 126 -0.46 -5.75 -7.48
C LEU A 126 -1.93 -6.11 -7.28
N LEU A 127 -2.77 -5.64 -8.19
CA LEU A 127 -4.19 -5.97 -8.26
C LEU A 127 -4.44 -7.01 -9.36
N LYS A 128 -5.63 -7.60 -9.39
CA LYS A 128 -5.97 -8.64 -10.38
C LYS A 128 -5.80 -8.20 -11.85
N ASN A 129 -6.14 -6.96 -12.17
CA ASN A 129 -6.12 -6.42 -13.54
C ASN A 129 -5.32 -5.10 -13.65
N ASP A 130 -4.61 -4.72 -12.59
CA ASP A 130 -3.94 -3.42 -12.53
C ASP A 130 -2.73 -3.47 -11.59
N PHE A 131 -1.85 -2.49 -11.72
CA PHE A 131 -0.67 -2.34 -10.89
C PHE A 131 -0.45 -0.86 -10.58
N MET A 132 -0.24 -0.55 -9.31
CA MET A 132 -0.05 0.82 -8.86
C MET A 132 1.03 0.93 -7.80
N VAL A 133 1.63 2.11 -7.70
CA VAL A 133 2.60 2.44 -6.67
C VAL A 133 2.10 3.68 -5.95
N LEU A 134 2.01 3.64 -4.62
CA LEU A 134 1.48 4.74 -3.81
C LEU A 134 2.60 5.40 -3.00
N ASP A 135 2.62 6.73 -2.93
CA ASP A 135 3.59 7.50 -2.16
C ASP A 135 3.25 7.48 -0.65
N LEU A 136 4.13 6.93 0.19
CA LEU A 136 3.91 6.87 1.64
C LEU A 136 4.32 8.14 2.39
N GLN A 137 5.02 9.06 1.73
CA GLN A 137 5.54 10.29 2.32
C GLN A 137 4.60 11.48 2.14
N GLN A 138 3.72 11.43 1.12
CA GLN A 138 2.68 12.43 0.90
C GLN A 138 1.36 12.04 1.58
N GLN A 139 0.67 13.02 2.14
CA GLN A 139 -0.66 12.81 2.74
C GLN A 139 -1.67 12.39 1.67
N GLY A 140 -2.54 11.44 1.99
CA GLY A 140 -3.53 10.90 1.05
C GLY A 140 -2.95 9.85 0.09
N HIS A 141 -1.65 9.56 0.18
CA HIS A 141 -0.99 8.50 -0.55
C HIS A 141 -1.23 8.50 -2.07
N PRO A 142 -0.94 9.63 -2.76
CA PRO A 142 -1.18 9.73 -4.19
C PRO A 142 -0.35 8.69 -4.98
N MET A 143 -0.87 8.34 -6.15
CA MET A 143 -0.23 7.36 -7.02
C MET A 143 1.04 7.93 -7.66
N ILE A 144 2.10 7.14 -7.71
CA ILE A 144 3.33 7.42 -8.46
C ILE A 144 3.11 6.94 -9.89
N GLU A 145 3.34 7.82 -10.86
CA GLU A 145 3.09 7.53 -12.26
C GLU A 145 4.06 6.47 -12.79
N SER A 146 3.53 5.43 -13.45
CA SER A 146 4.35 4.44 -14.16
C SER A 146 5.18 5.12 -15.25
N PRO A 147 6.49 4.81 -15.37
CA PRO A 147 7.36 5.41 -16.38
C PRO A 147 7.03 4.86 -17.79
N HIS A 148 6.28 3.75 -17.84
CA HIS A 148 5.85 3.10 -19.06
C HIS A 148 4.34 3.15 -19.19
N ALA A 149 3.86 3.34 -20.42
CA ALA A 149 2.45 3.31 -20.77
C ALA A 149 1.90 1.87 -20.63
N MET A 150 1.55 1.51 -19.41
CA MET A 150 1.13 0.15 -19.03
C MET A 150 -0.40 -0.07 -19.12
N ASN A 151 -1.20 1.00 -19.19
CA ASN A 151 -2.67 0.93 -19.18
C ASN A 151 -3.26 1.37 -20.54
N ILE A 152 -3.18 0.51 -21.55
CA ILE A 152 -3.94 0.69 -22.81
C ILE A 152 -5.33 0.03 -22.77
N HIS A 153 -5.67 -0.66 -21.68
CA HIS A 153 -6.82 -1.55 -21.57
C HIS A 153 -7.93 -1.06 -20.63
N GLU A 154 -7.80 0.12 -20.02
CA GLU A 154 -8.88 0.73 -19.22
C GLU A 154 -10.17 0.89 -20.07
N SER A 155 -9.98 1.10 -21.37
CA SER A 155 -11.03 0.99 -22.38
C SER A 155 -10.55 0.07 -23.51
N PRO A 156 -11.42 -0.74 -24.13
CA PRO A 156 -11.06 -1.54 -25.29
C PRO A 156 -10.49 -0.67 -26.41
N VAL A 157 -9.28 -0.99 -26.87
CA VAL A 157 -8.66 -0.29 -28.01
C VAL A 157 -9.51 -0.53 -29.26
N THR A 158 -10.08 0.54 -29.82
CA THR A 158 -10.93 0.47 -31.02
C THR A 158 -10.15 0.77 -32.30
N CYS A 159 -9.10 1.58 -32.22
CA CYS A 159 -8.22 1.92 -33.34
C CYS A 159 -6.83 2.30 -32.84
N ILE A 160 -5.83 2.21 -33.73
CA ILE A 160 -4.45 2.64 -33.47
C ILE A 160 -4.00 3.48 -34.67
N GLN A 161 -3.45 4.65 -34.40
CA GLN A 161 -2.87 5.52 -35.42
C GLN A 161 -1.43 5.87 -35.04
N TYR A 162 -0.52 5.70 -36.00
CA TYR A 162 0.89 6.04 -35.84
C TYR A 162 1.22 7.29 -36.67
N TYR A 163 2.00 8.19 -36.06
CA TYR A 163 2.52 9.39 -36.69
C TYR A 163 4.04 9.42 -36.46
N SER A 164 4.81 9.41 -37.55
CA SER A 164 6.27 9.60 -37.51
C SER A 164 6.64 11.07 -37.66
N ASP A 165 7.88 11.41 -37.28
CA ASP A 165 8.49 12.73 -37.53
C ASP A 165 7.68 13.92 -36.99
N CYS A 166 7.05 13.73 -35.83
CA CYS A 166 6.26 14.76 -35.18
C CYS A 166 7.12 16.01 -34.85
N PRO A 167 6.66 17.23 -35.19
CA PRO A 167 7.33 18.47 -34.81
C PRO A 167 7.54 18.59 -33.29
N LEU A 168 8.70 19.12 -32.88
CA LEU A 168 9.09 19.22 -31.47
C LEU A 168 8.16 20.14 -30.65
N ASP A 169 7.62 21.17 -31.29
CA ASP A 169 6.63 22.08 -30.70
C ASP A 169 5.31 21.36 -30.40
N LEU A 170 4.85 20.47 -31.28
CA LEU A 170 3.68 19.62 -31.04
C LEU A 170 3.92 18.65 -29.88
N ILE A 171 5.07 17.98 -29.85
CA ILE A 171 5.46 17.08 -28.75
C ILE A 171 5.51 17.85 -27.42
N GLY A 172 6.10 19.04 -27.42
CA GLY A 172 6.18 19.92 -26.25
C GLY A 172 4.79 20.37 -25.77
N ALA A 173 3.91 20.75 -26.68
CA ALA A 173 2.53 21.14 -26.36
C ALA A 173 1.74 20.00 -25.72
N LEU A 174 1.79 18.79 -26.29
CA LEU A 174 1.13 17.60 -25.75
C LEU A 174 1.68 17.24 -24.36
N THR A 175 2.99 17.29 -24.19
CA THR A 175 3.66 17.04 -22.90
C THR A 175 3.19 18.03 -21.83
N LEU A 176 3.09 19.32 -22.19
CA LEU A 176 2.66 20.36 -21.27
C LEU A 176 1.20 20.20 -20.85
N VAL A 177 0.30 19.87 -21.78
CA VAL A 177 -1.12 19.61 -21.48
C VAL A 177 -1.26 18.37 -20.61
N GLY A 178 -0.63 17.26 -20.98
CA GLY A 178 -0.66 16.02 -20.20
C GLY A 178 -0.10 16.21 -18.78
N THR A 179 0.95 17.00 -18.61
CA THR A 179 1.51 17.31 -17.28
C THR A 179 0.54 18.15 -16.43
N LYS A 180 -0.19 19.10 -17.04
CA LYS A 180 -1.20 19.89 -16.32
C LYS A 180 -2.37 19.03 -15.83
N GLN A 181 -2.82 18.08 -16.66
CA GLN A 181 -3.87 17.13 -16.29
C GLN A 181 -3.44 16.24 -15.10
N ARG A 182 -2.21 15.72 -15.14
CA ARG A 182 -1.69 14.76 -14.14
C ARG A 182 -1.36 15.34 -12.77
N LYS A 183 -1.04 16.65 -12.68
CA LYS A 183 -0.61 17.31 -11.44
C LYS A 183 -1.57 17.22 -10.25
N LYS A 184 -2.85 16.87 -10.49
CA LYS A 184 -3.87 16.86 -9.45
C LYS A 184 -3.93 15.54 -8.67
N ASP A 185 -3.64 14.43 -9.33
CA ASP A 185 -3.95 13.09 -8.82
C ASP A 185 -2.69 12.21 -8.60
N TYR A 186 -1.53 12.64 -9.12
CA TYR A 186 -0.26 11.89 -9.04
C TYR A 186 0.77 12.57 -8.12
N SER A 187 1.61 11.74 -7.48
CA SER A 187 2.81 12.18 -6.77
C SER A 187 3.80 12.82 -7.75
N GLN A 188 4.59 13.77 -7.25
CA GLN A 188 5.69 14.37 -8.02
C GLN A 188 6.95 13.50 -8.07
N ARG A 189 6.92 12.32 -7.44
CA ARG A 189 8.03 11.36 -7.48
C ARG A 189 8.06 10.60 -8.80
N SER A 190 9.26 10.31 -9.27
CA SER A 190 9.49 9.29 -10.29
C SER A 190 9.48 7.89 -9.64
N THR A 191 9.01 6.89 -10.39
CA THR A 191 9.24 5.48 -10.06
C THR A 191 10.73 5.18 -10.17
N ASN A 192 11.39 4.92 -9.04
CA ASN A 192 12.76 4.39 -9.02
C ASN A 192 12.69 2.86 -8.94
N LEU A 193 12.07 2.21 -9.93
CA LEU A 193 11.93 0.75 -10.00
C LEU A 193 13.05 0.09 -10.85
N ASP A 194 14.12 0.82 -11.15
CA ASP A 194 15.28 0.33 -11.89
C ASP A 194 16.24 -0.51 -11.02
#